data_AF-A0A7C3C9L3-F1
#
_entry.id   AF-A0A7C3C9L3-F1
#
_cell.length_a   1.000
_cell.length_b   1.000
_cell.length_c   1.000
_cell.angle_alpha   90.00
_cell.angle_beta   90.00
_cell.angle_gamma   90.00
#
_symmetry.space_group_name_H-M   'P 1'
#
loop_
_entity.id
_entity.type
_entity.pdbx_description
1 polymer ?
#
loop_
_entity_poly.entity_id
_entity_poly.type
_entity_poly.pdbx_seq_one_letter_code
_entity_poly.pdbx_strand_id
1 'polypeptide(L)'
;MKAGLRERIRIIATGKLITPAEVAWAFCAGADFVSSARGFMFALGCIQAMKCNMNTCPTGVTTHNKRLQRGLNPQNKAERVRKFVKTMRHEVGMIAHSCGVDNPNQLTRDHALIVSTTGRTTPLTAIWPNMKAPK
;
A
#
# COMPACT_ATOMS: atom_id res chain seq x y z
N MET A 1 -10.64 -17.74 -11.15
CA MET A 1 -10.98 -19.15 -10.85
C MET A 1 -11.02 -20.04 -12.09
N LYS A 2 -11.64 -19.63 -13.20
CA LYS A 2 -11.72 -20.43 -14.44
C LYS A 2 -10.39 -21.03 -14.92
N ALA A 3 -9.26 -20.36 -14.70
CA ALA A 3 -7.93 -20.85 -15.09
C ALA A 3 -7.20 -21.70 -14.02
N GLY A 4 -7.73 -21.84 -12.78
CA GLY A 4 -7.10 -22.67 -11.74
C GLY A 4 -5.75 -22.18 -11.17
N LEU A 5 -5.29 -20.96 -11.49
CA LEU A 5 -3.93 -20.51 -11.16
C LEU A 5 -3.75 -19.82 -9.79
N ARG A 6 -4.84 -19.52 -9.06
CA ARG A 6 -4.78 -18.66 -7.86
C ARG A 6 -3.83 -19.17 -6.75
N GLU A 7 -3.69 -20.48 -6.63
CA GLU A 7 -2.79 -21.11 -5.65
C GLU A 7 -1.32 -21.15 -6.12
N ARG A 8 -1.08 -20.99 -7.43
CA ARG A 8 0.25 -21.04 -8.05
C ARG A 8 0.90 -19.67 -8.22
N ILE A 9 0.14 -18.59 -8.10
CA ILE A 9 0.63 -17.23 -8.32
C ILE A 9 0.31 -16.35 -7.11
N ARG A 10 1.17 -15.35 -6.88
CA ARG A 10 0.93 -14.29 -5.89
C ARG A 10 0.68 -12.98 -6.61
N ILE A 11 -0.32 -12.25 -6.17
CA ILE A 11 -0.69 -10.94 -6.69
C ILE A 11 -0.09 -9.87 -5.78
N ILE A 12 0.83 -9.10 -6.35
CA ILE A 12 1.47 -7.95 -5.69
C ILE A 12 0.73 -6.69 -6.14
N ALA A 13 -0.04 -6.08 -5.25
CA ALA A 13 -0.65 -4.78 -5.51
C ALA A 13 0.37 -3.67 -5.20
N THR A 14 0.50 -2.71 -6.12
CA THR A 14 1.37 -1.55 -5.97
C THR A 14 0.66 -0.29 -6.40
N GLY A 15 1.19 0.87 -6.01
CA GLY A 15 0.66 2.17 -6.41
C GLY A 15 0.68 3.17 -5.27
N LYS A 16 -0.33 4.05 -5.24
CA LYS A 16 -0.50 5.09 -4.23
C LYS A 16 -1.22 4.57 -2.98
N LEU A 17 -0.84 3.39 -2.49
CA LEU A 17 -1.39 2.77 -1.28
C LEU A 17 -0.58 3.26 -0.07
N ILE A 18 -0.90 4.46 0.42
CA ILE A 18 -0.09 5.19 1.41
C ILE A 18 -0.72 5.13 2.80
N THR A 19 -2.02 4.86 2.87
CA THR A 19 -2.78 4.76 4.12
C THR A 19 -3.10 3.30 4.47
N PRO A 20 -3.29 2.97 5.75
CA PRO A 20 -3.68 1.62 6.17
C PRO A 20 -4.97 1.12 5.51
N ALA A 21 -5.96 2.02 5.34
CA ALA A 21 -7.24 1.69 4.69
C ALA A 21 -7.07 1.29 3.22
N GLU A 22 -6.23 1.99 2.46
CA GLU A 22 -5.92 1.64 1.06
C GLU A 22 -5.23 0.25 0.97
N VAL A 23 -4.34 -0.06 1.92
CA VAL A 23 -3.67 -1.37 2.00
C VAL A 23 -4.67 -2.47 2.35
N ALA A 24 -5.54 -2.25 3.34
CA ALA A 24 -6.59 -3.19 3.73
C ALA A 24 -7.57 -3.45 2.57
N TRP A 25 -7.99 -2.40 1.87
CA TRP A 25 -8.83 -2.51 0.68
C TRP A 25 -8.18 -3.37 -0.42
N ALA A 26 -6.86 -3.22 -0.64
CA ALA A 26 -6.15 -4.05 -1.61
C ALA A 26 -6.13 -5.54 -1.21
N PHE A 27 -6.02 -5.86 0.08
CA PHE A 27 -6.21 -7.23 0.57
C PHE A 27 -7.63 -7.73 0.31
N CYS A 28 -8.67 -6.94 0.66
CA CYS A 28 -10.06 -7.28 0.37
C CYS A 28 -10.30 -7.54 -1.13
N ALA A 29 -9.67 -6.76 -2.02
CA ALA A 29 -9.75 -6.95 -3.46
C ALA A 29 -9.09 -8.26 -3.94
N GLY A 30 -8.15 -8.80 -3.14
CA GLY A 30 -7.54 -10.12 -3.30
C GLY A 30 -6.03 -10.12 -3.52
N ALA A 31 -5.33 -9.04 -3.18
CA ALA A 31 -3.87 -9.00 -3.20
C ALA A 31 -3.26 -9.97 -2.16
N ASP A 32 -2.14 -10.61 -2.51
CA ASP A 32 -1.35 -11.41 -1.56
C ASP A 32 -0.31 -10.55 -0.83
N PHE A 33 0.15 -9.46 -1.47
CA PHE A 33 1.12 -8.52 -0.92
C PHE A 33 0.86 -7.12 -1.43
N VAL A 34 1.18 -6.11 -0.62
CA VAL A 34 1.02 -4.70 -0.97
C VAL A 34 2.37 -3.98 -0.87
N SER A 35 2.76 -3.28 -1.93
CA SER A 35 3.96 -2.45 -2.01
C SER A 35 3.61 -0.97 -2.16
N SER A 36 4.23 -0.10 -1.36
CA SER A 36 3.98 1.35 -1.35
C SER A 36 5.22 2.17 -1.70
N ALA A 37 5.57 2.25 -2.99
CA ALA A 37 6.69 3.06 -3.43
C ALA A 37 6.51 4.55 -3.06
N ARG A 38 5.29 5.09 -3.23
CA ARG A 38 5.02 6.51 -2.93
C ARG A 38 5.08 6.80 -1.43
N GLY A 39 4.55 5.92 -0.59
CA GLY A 39 4.62 6.07 0.87
C GLY A 39 6.06 6.09 1.36
N PHE A 40 6.90 5.17 0.86
CA PHE A 40 8.33 5.17 1.15
C PHE A 40 9.05 6.44 0.68
N MET A 41 8.71 6.96 -0.50
CA MET A 41 9.28 8.23 -0.98
C MET A 41 8.91 9.41 -0.07
N PHE A 42 7.67 9.49 0.42
CA PHE A 42 7.27 10.53 1.37
C PHE A 42 7.99 10.39 2.72
N ALA A 43 8.08 9.17 3.24
CA ALA A 43 8.84 8.88 4.46
C ALA A 43 10.32 9.26 4.32
N LEU A 44 10.91 9.02 3.14
CA LEU A 44 12.28 9.39 2.81
C LEU A 44 12.46 10.92 2.74
N GLY A 45 11.44 11.65 2.27
CA GLY A 45 11.44 13.12 2.19
C GLY A 45 11.14 13.70 0.81
N CYS A 46 10.47 12.95 -0.07
CA CYS A 46 9.94 13.51 -1.30
C CYS A 46 8.84 14.54 -0.98
N ILE A 47 8.97 15.73 -1.56
CA ILE A 47 8.02 16.85 -1.42
C ILE A 47 7.18 17.06 -2.69
N GLN A 48 7.15 16.07 -3.59
CA GLN A 48 6.47 16.15 -4.87
C GLN A 48 6.88 17.32 -5.76
N ALA A 49 8.19 17.64 -5.81
CA ALA A 49 8.71 18.73 -6.63
C ALA A 49 8.56 18.50 -8.15
N MET A 50 8.22 17.28 -8.60
CA MET A 50 8.09 16.90 -10.02
C MET A 50 9.35 17.14 -10.87
N LYS A 51 10.53 17.10 -10.25
CA LYS A 51 11.85 17.28 -10.90
C LYS A 51 12.69 16.00 -10.92
N CYS A 52 12.05 14.84 -10.83
CA CYS A 52 12.76 13.57 -10.63
C CYS A 52 13.72 13.24 -11.78
N ASN A 53 13.30 13.54 -13.01
CA ASN A 53 14.06 13.33 -14.26
C ASN A 53 15.10 14.42 -14.55
N MET A 54 15.08 15.54 -13.84
CA MET A 54 15.91 16.73 -14.15
C MET A 54 17.24 16.74 -13.41
N ASN A 55 17.57 15.69 -12.64
CA ASN A 55 18.76 15.61 -11.80
C ASN A 55 18.87 16.75 -10.75
N THR A 56 17.78 17.46 -10.47
CA THR A 56 17.73 18.67 -9.61
C THR A 56 16.73 18.52 -8.46
N CYS A 57 16.54 17.29 -7.97
CA CYS A 57 15.69 17.01 -6.82
C CYS A 57 16.16 17.82 -5.59
N PRO A 58 15.33 18.73 -5.03
CA PRO A 58 15.75 19.62 -3.95
C PRO A 58 15.99 18.88 -2.63
N THR A 59 15.43 17.68 -2.46
CA THR A 59 15.58 16.87 -1.24
C THR A 59 16.64 15.78 -1.37
N GLY A 60 17.37 15.73 -2.50
CA GLY A 60 18.51 14.84 -2.67
C GLY A 60 18.16 13.39 -3.06
N VAL A 61 16.87 13.05 -3.25
CA VAL A 61 16.43 11.67 -3.52
C VAL A 61 16.82 11.19 -4.92
N THR A 62 16.57 11.98 -5.96
CA THR A 62 16.84 11.61 -7.37
C THR A 62 17.79 12.62 -8.02
N THR A 63 19.05 12.62 -7.56
CA THR A 63 20.11 13.47 -8.10
C THR A 63 21.47 12.84 -7.92
N HIS A 64 22.37 13.06 -8.88
CA HIS A 64 23.80 12.76 -8.81
C HIS A 64 24.63 13.98 -8.38
N ASN A 65 24.00 15.14 -8.16
CA ASN A 65 24.68 16.33 -7.68
C ASN A 65 25.02 16.17 -6.18
N LYS A 66 26.31 16.06 -5.86
CA LYS A 66 26.81 15.89 -4.48
C LYS A 66 26.32 16.98 -3.51
N ARG A 67 26.06 18.21 -3.98
CA ARG A 67 25.52 19.29 -3.13
C ARG A 67 24.08 18.99 -2.71
N LEU A 68 23.26 18.48 -3.63
CA LEU A 68 21.85 18.17 -3.36
C LEU A 68 21.69 16.84 -2.59
N GLN A 69 22.54 15.84 -2.87
CA GLN A 69 22.53 14.55 -2.16
C GLN A 69 22.76 14.70 -0.65
N ARG A 70 23.41 15.78 -0.19
CA ARG A 70 23.54 16.10 1.25
C ARG A 70 22.20 16.18 1.97
N GLY A 71 21.10 16.47 1.27
CA GLY A 71 19.74 16.45 1.83
C GLY A 71 19.23 15.05 2.19
N LEU A 72 19.82 14.00 1.62
CA LEU A 72 19.50 12.59 1.86
C LEU A 72 20.44 11.99 2.91
N ASN A 73 20.32 12.44 4.16
CA ASN A 73 21.09 11.89 5.30
C ASN A 73 20.55 10.49 5.70
N PRO A 74 21.29 9.38 5.48
CA PRO A 74 20.78 8.03 5.73
C PRO A 74 20.42 7.77 7.20
N GLN A 75 21.20 8.29 8.15
CA GLN A 75 21.00 8.11 9.59
C GLN A 75 19.64 8.68 10.03
N ASN A 76 19.25 9.85 9.50
CA ASN A 76 17.96 10.44 9.77
C ASN A 76 16.81 9.82 8.95
N LYS A 77 17.04 9.57 7.65
CA LYS A 77 15.98 9.12 6.74
C LYS A 77 15.59 7.65 6.97
N ALA A 78 16.53 6.79 7.33
CA ALA A 78 16.26 5.39 7.65
C ALA A 78 15.26 5.26 8.80
N GLU A 79 15.39 6.09 9.84
CA GLU A 79 14.45 6.11 10.98
C GLU A 79 13.03 6.48 10.58
N ARG A 80 12.87 7.42 9.64
CA ARG A 80 11.56 7.82 9.12
C ARG A 80 10.92 6.71 8.29
N VAL A 81 11.70 6.07 7.43
CA VAL A 81 11.28 4.91 6.63
C VAL A 81 10.88 3.73 7.53
N ARG A 82 11.68 3.44 8.55
CA ARG A 82 11.41 2.40 9.55
C ARG A 82 10.10 2.66 10.29
N LYS A 83 9.89 3.91 10.76
CA LYS A 83 8.64 4.29 11.44
C LYS A 83 7.44 4.15 10.51
N PHE A 84 7.54 4.62 9.26
CA PHE A 84 6.46 4.49 8.28
C PHE A 84 6.01 3.04 8.11
N VAL A 85 6.93 2.10 7.82
CA VAL A 85 6.55 0.70 7.62
C VAL A 85 6.07 0.03 8.91
N LYS A 86 6.65 0.39 10.07
CA LYS A 86 6.21 -0.13 11.37
C LYS A 86 4.77 0.28 11.68
N THR A 87 4.46 1.56 11.53
CA THR A 87 3.10 2.09 11.73
C THR A 87 2.14 1.50 10.70
N MET A 88 2.53 1.44 9.43
CA MET A 88 1.70 0.84 8.38
C MET A 88 1.31 -0.60 8.71
N ARG A 89 2.27 -1.44 9.14
CA ARG A 89 1.98 -2.83 9.55
C ARG A 89 1.06 -2.90 10.76
N HIS A 90 1.30 -2.07 11.77
CA HIS A 90 0.47 -2.04 12.97
C HIS A 90 -0.97 -1.65 12.66
N GLU A 91 -1.17 -0.54 11.96
CA GLU A 91 -2.50 -0.01 11.65
C GLU A 91 -3.30 -0.92 10.71
N VAL A 92 -2.65 -1.54 9.72
CA VAL A 92 -3.31 -2.54 8.86
C VAL A 92 -3.70 -3.77 9.68
N GLY A 93 -2.86 -4.19 10.64
CA GLY A 93 -3.21 -5.24 11.60
C GLY A 93 -4.41 -4.85 12.48
N MET A 94 -4.46 -3.61 12.96
CA MET A 94 -5.60 -3.09 13.72
C MET A 94 -6.90 -3.16 12.91
N ILE A 95 -6.87 -2.80 11.62
CA ILE A 95 -8.03 -2.94 10.73
C ILE A 95 -8.42 -4.41 10.59
N ALA A 96 -7.45 -5.30 10.34
CA ALA A 96 -7.69 -6.73 10.20
C ALA A 96 -8.39 -7.32 11.44
N HIS A 97 -7.85 -7.05 12.63
CA HIS A 97 -8.45 -7.50 13.89
C HIS A 97 -9.85 -6.89 14.13
N SER A 98 -10.05 -5.63 13.77
CA SER A 98 -11.37 -4.97 13.87
C SER A 98 -12.41 -5.61 12.93
N CYS A 99 -11.95 -6.16 11.80
CA CYS A 99 -12.77 -6.93 10.86
C CYS A 99 -12.96 -8.40 11.26
N GLY A 100 -12.39 -8.84 12.38
CA GLY A 100 -12.54 -10.20 12.89
C GLY A 100 -11.59 -11.24 12.29
N VAL A 101 -10.48 -10.80 11.67
CA VAL A 101 -9.43 -11.70 11.15
C VAL A 101 -8.09 -11.46 11.82
N ASP A 102 -7.28 -12.51 11.95
CA ASP A 102 -5.98 -12.43 12.64
C ASP A 102 -4.91 -11.76 11.79
N ASN A 103 -4.98 -11.93 10.47
CA ASN A 103 -3.97 -11.44 9.54
C ASN A 103 -4.61 -10.64 8.40
N PRO A 104 -3.97 -9.55 7.94
CA PRO A 104 -4.50 -8.74 6.83
C PRO A 104 -4.76 -9.50 5.53
N ASN A 105 -3.99 -10.56 5.25
CA ASN A 105 -4.20 -11.39 4.05
C ASN A 105 -5.45 -12.28 4.11
N GLN A 106 -6.13 -12.36 5.25
CA GLN A 106 -7.42 -13.03 5.43
C GLN A 106 -8.60 -12.10 5.14
N LEU A 107 -8.36 -10.80 4.94
CA LEU A 107 -9.40 -9.87 4.52
C LEU A 107 -9.95 -10.28 3.15
N THR A 108 -11.21 -10.69 3.13
CA THR A 108 -12.00 -10.98 1.93
C THR A 108 -12.83 -9.76 1.48
N ARG A 109 -13.55 -9.91 0.37
CA ARG A 109 -14.46 -8.86 -0.13
C ARG A 109 -15.66 -8.62 0.79
N ASP A 110 -15.92 -9.50 1.75
CA ASP A 110 -16.99 -9.31 2.75
C ASP A 110 -16.68 -8.14 3.70
N HIS A 111 -15.40 -7.83 3.90
CA HIS A 111 -14.94 -6.78 4.81
C HIS A 111 -14.88 -5.39 4.16
N ALA A 112 -15.30 -5.26 2.89
CA ALA A 112 -15.23 -4.00 2.16
C ALA A 112 -16.60 -3.61 1.57
N LEU A 113 -16.93 -2.34 1.72
CA LEU A 113 -18.07 -1.71 1.06
C LEU A 113 -17.57 -0.74 -0.01
N ILE A 114 -18.33 -0.58 -1.08
CA ILE A 114 -18.08 0.41 -2.13
C ILE A 114 -19.26 1.38 -2.23
N VAL A 115 -18.95 2.67 -2.32
CA VAL A 115 -19.95 3.71 -2.56
C VAL A 115 -20.19 3.77 -4.06
N SER A 116 -21.41 3.46 -4.48
CA SER A 116 -21.82 3.52 -5.88
C SER A 116 -22.07 4.97 -6.34
N THR A 117 -22.24 5.18 -7.64
CA THR A 117 -22.60 6.49 -8.22
C THR A 117 -23.92 7.04 -7.70
N THR A 118 -24.80 6.16 -7.18
CA THR A 118 -26.07 6.55 -6.54
C THR A 118 -25.89 7.04 -5.09
N GLY A 119 -24.66 7.04 -4.55
CA GLY A 119 -24.37 7.35 -3.15
C GLY A 119 -24.66 6.20 -2.18
N ARG A 120 -25.28 5.11 -2.65
CA ARG A 120 -25.55 3.92 -1.83
C ARG A 120 -24.32 3.04 -1.70
N THR A 121 -24.11 2.50 -0.51
CA THR A 121 -23.07 1.50 -0.22
C THR A 121 -23.53 0.11 -0.63
N THR A 122 -22.68 -0.63 -1.32
CA THR A 122 -22.88 -2.05 -1.61
C THR A 122 -21.69 -2.87 -1.11
N PRO A 123 -21.91 -4.10 -0.62
CA PRO A 123 -20.80 -5.01 -0.36
C PRO A 123 -19.97 -5.26 -1.61
N LEU A 124 -18.65 -5.32 -1.47
CA LEU A 124 -17.76 -5.61 -2.59
C LEU A 124 -18.05 -7.00 -3.19
N THR A 125 -18.52 -7.94 -2.37
CA THR A 125 -18.99 -9.26 -2.81
C THR A 125 -20.19 -9.25 -3.74
N ALA A 126 -21.07 -8.25 -3.61
CA ALA A 126 -22.23 -8.11 -4.48
C ALA A 126 -21.83 -7.75 -5.93
N ILE A 127 -20.66 -7.11 -6.10
CA ILE A 127 -20.09 -6.79 -7.42
C ILE A 127 -19.16 -7.91 -7.90
N TRP A 128 -18.27 -8.39 -7.02
CA TRP A 128 -17.34 -9.47 -7.31
C TRP A 128 -17.38 -10.54 -6.22
N PRO A 129 -17.80 -11.79 -6.52
CA PRO A 129 -17.89 -12.84 -5.51
C PRO A 129 -16.51 -13.15 -4.91
N ASN A 130 -16.46 -13.64 -3.67
CA ASN A 130 -15.18 -13.95 -3.03
C ASN A 130 -14.32 -14.90 -3.87
N MET A 131 -13.02 -14.60 -3.89
CA MET A 131 -12.04 -15.59 -4.28
C MET A 131 -11.83 -16.51 -3.08
N LYS A 132 -11.88 -17.84 -3.26
CA LYS A 132 -11.43 -18.79 -2.24
C LYS A 132 -10.08 -18.30 -1.73
N ALA A 133 -9.98 -18.10 -0.41
CA ALA A 133 -8.73 -17.73 0.22
C ALA A 133 -7.69 -18.79 -0.16
N PRO A 134 -6.47 -18.41 -0.57
CA PRO A 134 -5.39 -19.38 -0.64
C PRO A 134 -5.22 -19.98 0.75
N LYS A 135 -5.18 -21.31 0.84
CA LYS A 135 -4.68 -21.98 2.06
C LYS A 135 -3.24 -21.58 2.32
#